data_AF-A0A4S4K4W9-F1
#
_entry.id   AF-A0A4S4K4W9-F1
#
_cell.length_a   1.000
_cell.length_b   1.000
_cell.length_c   1.000
_cell.angle_alpha   90.00
_cell.angle_beta   90.00
_cell.angle_gamma   90.00
#
_symmetry.space_group_name_H-M   'P 1'
#
loop_
_entity.id
_entity.type
_entity.pdbx_description
1 polymer ?
#
loop_
_entity_poly.entity_id
_entity_poly.type
_entity_poly.pdbx_seq_one_letter_code
_entity_poly.pdbx_strand_id
1 'polypeptide(L)' 'MNEILDHSPERISVLFAEPVEVYSESIRLTNSIGSNVRIGKAVIDPTDKRLVTLPVETLLSEQVYIRDFRNCHGWT' A
#
# COMPACT_ATOMS: atom_id res chain seq x y z
N MET A 1 12.03 2.51 11.36
CA MET A 1 12.30 1.07 11.32
C MET A 1 11.93 0.59 9.94
N ASN A 2 12.83 -0.12 9.26
CA ASN A 2 12.49 -0.79 8.00
C ASN A 2 12.26 -2.26 8.34
N GLU A 3 11.14 -2.81 7.89
CA GLU A 3 10.86 -4.24 7.99
C GLU A 3 11.55 -4.96 6.83
N ILE A 4 12.24 -6.06 7.13
CA ILE A 4 12.87 -6.93 6.13
C ILE A 4 12.03 -8.19 6.08
N LEU A 5 11.52 -8.53 4.90
CA LEU A 5 10.73 -9.74 4.66
C LEU A 5 11.60 -10.76 3.91
N ASP A 6 11.55 -12.02 4.34
CA ASP A 6 12.30 -13.11 3.71
C ASP A 6 11.73 -13.50 2.33
N HIS A 7 10.49 -13.11 2.04
CA HIS A 7 9.79 -13.39 0.79
C HIS A 7 8.93 -12.20 0.35
N SER A 8 8.61 -12.17 -0.95
CA SER A 8 7.67 -11.20 -1.49
C SER A 8 6.30 -11.37 -0.84
N PRO A 9 5.72 -10.34 -0.20
CA PRO A 9 4.38 -10.42 0.32
C PRO A 9 3.36 -10.50 -0.81
N GLU A 10 2.26 -11.23 -0.58
CA GLU A 10 1.11 -11.24 -1.49
C GLU A 10 0.28 -9.96 -1.37
N ARG A 11 0.33 -9.30 -0.21
CA ARG A 11 -0.45 -8.10 0.12
C ARG A 11 0.32 -7.20 1.07
N ILE A 12 0.05 -5.91 0.94
CA ILE A 12 0.53 -4.87 1.85
C ILE A 12 -0.68 -4.27 2.54
N SER A 13 -0.68 -4.23 3.86
CA SER A 13 -1.76 -3.61 4.64
C SER A 13 -1.22 -2.40 5.40
N VAL A 14 -2.00 -1.32 5.40
CA VAL A 14 -1.70 -0.09 6.12
C VAL A 14 -2.87 0.28 6.99
N LEU A 15 -2.58 0.50 8.27
CA LEU A 15 -3.53 0.95 9.27
C LEU A 15 -3.34 2.45 9.51
N PHE A 16 -4.35 3.23 9.16
CA PHE A 16 -4.39 4.66 9.39
C PHE A 16 -4.88 4.99 10.80
N ALA A 17 -4.53 6.17 11.31
CA ALA A 17 -5.02 6.63 12.61
C ALA A 17 -6.53 6.95 12.57
N GLU A 18 -7.01 7.47 11.43
CA GLU A 18 -8.38 7.89 11.18
C GLU A 18 -8.95 7.16 9.95
N PRO A 19 -10.29 6.99 9.86
CA PRO A 19 -10.93 6.43 8.67
C PRO A 19 -10.54 7.20 7.41
N VAL A 20 -10.19 6.47 6.34
CA VAL A 20 -9.76 7.07 5.08
C VAL A 20 -10.65 6.66 3.92
N GLU A 21 -10.73 7.53 2.91
CA GLU A 21 -11.13 7.14 1.56
C GLU A 21 -9.90 7.02 0.67
N VAL A 22 -9.86 5.98 -0.16
CA VAL A 22 -8.71 5.67 -1.02
C VAL A 22 -9.19 5.61 -2.45
N TYR A 23 -8.66 6.50 -3.29
CA TYR A 23 -8.84 6.40 -4.74
C TYR A 23 -7.75 5.51 -5.33
N SER A 24 -8.07 4.71 -6.34
CA SER A 24 -7.12 3.75 -6.95
C SER A 24 -5.82 4.38 -7.47
N GLU A 25 -5.82 5.67 -7.77
CA GLU A 25 -4.64 6.41 -8.27
C GLU A 25 -3.75 6.96 -7.13
N SER A 26 -4.17 6.77 -5.88
CA SER A 26 -3.60 7.42 -4.69
C SER A 26 -2.38 6.72 -4.12
N ILE A 27 -2.16 5.46 -4.48
CA ILE A 27 -1.12 4.62 -3.88
C ILE A 27 -0.17 4.15 -4.96
N ARG A 28 1.12 4.36 -4.72
CA ARG A 28 2.19 3.96 -5.64
C ARG A 28 3.25 3.19 -4.89
N LEU A 29 3.51 1.97 -5.36
CA LEU A 29 4.62 1.16 -4.90
C LEU A 29 5.84 1.41 -5.79
N THR A 30 7.00 1.63 -5.19
CA THR A 30 8.25 1.88 -5.92
C THR A 30 9.36 0.97 -5.43
N ASN A 31 10.18 0.45 -6.33
CA ASN A 31 11.38 -0.29 -5.93
C ASN A 31 12.53 0.65 -5.52
N SER A 32 13.65 0.07 -5.08
CA SER A 32 14.85 0.80 -4.65
C SER A 32 15.42 1.79 -5.69
N ILE A 33 15.19 1.56 -6.98
CA ILE A 33 15.63 2.43 -8.08
C ILE A 33 14.57 3.47 -8.49
N GLY A 34 13.46 3.56 -7.75
CA GLY A 34 12.38 4.52 -8.02
C GLY A 34 11.44 4.14 -9.16
N SER A 35 11.53 2.90 -9.68
CA SER A 35 10.59 2.40 -10.69
C SER A 35 9.28 1.97 -10.05
N ASN A 36 8.16 2.24 -10.74
CA ASN A 36 6.84 1.82 -10.29
C ASN A 36 6.73 0.29 -10.33
N VAL A 37 6.22 -0.28 -9.25
CA VAL A 37 5.86 -1.68 -9.17
C VAL A 37 4.36 -1.80 -9.39
N ARG A 38 3.95 -2.80 -10.20
CA ARG A 38 2.54 -3.07 -10.45
C ARG A 38 1.89 -3.64 -9.20
N ILE A 39 0.81 -3.00 -8.77
CA ILE A 39 -0.03 -3.39 -7.64
C ILE A 39 -1.48 -3.45 -8.10
N GLY A 40 -2.27 -4.27 -7.41
CA GLY A 40 -3.70 -4.34 -7.62
C GLY A 40 -4.42 -3.13 -7.03
N LYS A 41 -5.73 -3.09 -7.25
CA LYS A 41 -6.59 -2.03 -6.71
C LYS A 41 -6.58 -2.08 -5.17
N ALA A 42 -6.33 -0.95 -4.54
CA ALA A 42 -6.45 -0.82 -3.09
C ALA A 42 -7.90 -1.08 -2.63
N VAL A 43 -8.02 -1.82 -1.52
CA VAL A 43 -9.30 -2.20 -0.91
C VAL A 43 -9.32 -1.68 0.52
N ILE A 44 -10.38 -0.97 0.88
CA ILE A 44 -10.64 -0.53 2.25
C ILE A 44 -11.45 -1.64 2.93
N ASP A 45 -11.08 -2.00 4.16
CA ASP A 45 -11.83 -2.97 4.93
C ASP A 45 -13.25 -2.43 5.23
N PRO A 46 -14.31 -3.21 4.99
CA PRO A 46 -15.68 -2.74 5.16
C PRO A 46 -16.09 -2.55 6.62
N THR A 47 -15.35 -3.14 7.56
CA THR A 47 -15.61 -3.12 9.01
C THR A 47 -14.73 -2.10 9.72
N ASP A 48 -13.48 -1.92 9.27
CA ASP A 48 -12.57 -0.88 9.74
C ASP A 48 -12.03 -0.04 8.58
N LYS A 49 -12.66 1.12 8.35
CA LYS A 49 -12.26 2.08 7.30
C LYS A 49 -10.84 2.66 7.45
N ARG A 50 -10.12 2.32 8.52
CA ARG A 50 -8.70 2.65 8.72
C ARG A 50 -7.77 1.63 8.10
N LEU A 51 -8.26 0.43 7.77
CA LEU A 51 -7.44 -0.63 7.22
C LEU A 51 -7.54 -0.64 5.69
N VAL A 52 -6.41 -0.39 5.03
CA VAL A 52 -6.29 -0.41 3.58
C VAL A 52 -5.37 -1.55 3.19
N THR A 53 -5.81 -2.40 2.27
CA THR A 53 -5.03 -3.54 1.76
C THR A 53 -4.77 -3.37 0.27
N LEU A 54 -3.53 -3.60 -0.13
CA LEU A 54 -3.02 -3.52 -1.49
C LEU A 54 -2.56 -4.91 -1.94
N PRO A 55 -3.21 -5.51 -2.95
CA PRO A 55 -2.72 -6.74 -3.54
C PRO A 55 -1.42 -6.48 -4.30
N VAL A 56 -0.43 -7.35 -4.14
CA VAL A 56 0.81 -7.31 -4.90
C VAL A 56 0.66 -8.25 -6.09
N GLU A 57 0.58 -7.70 -7.31
CA GLU A 57 0.34 -8.48 -8.54
C GLU A 57 1.63 -9.05 -9.15
N THR A 58 2.80 -8.64 -8.67
CA THR A 58 4.08 -9.04 -9.23
C THR A 58 5.03 -9.38 -8.09
N LEU A 59 5.74 -10.50 -8.22
CA LEU A 59 6.81 -10.88 -7.30
C LEU A 59 7.79 -9.71 -7.14
N LEU A 60 7.89 -9.20 -5.92
CA LEU A 60 8.80 -8.13 -5.57
C LEU A 60 10.22 -8.73 -5.53
N SER A 61 11.07 -8.39 -6.50
CA SER A 61 12.50 -8.67 -6.40
C SER A 61 13.10 -7.79 -5.30
N GLU A 62 14.18 -8.26 -4.69
CA GLU A 62 14.76 -7.74 -3.45
C GLU A 62 14.80 -6.20 -3.39
N GLN A 63 14.26 -5.65 -2.28
CA GLN A 63 14.21 -4.24 -1.88
C GLN A 63 13.13 -3.37 -2.56
N VAL A 64 11.97 -3.29 -1.91
CA VAL A 64 10.84 -2.43 -2.29
C VAL A 64 10.52 -1.44 -1.17
N TYR A 65 10.19 -0.20 -1.55
CA TYR A 65 9.83 0.88 -0.64
C TYR A 65 8.44 1.42 -0.98
N ILE A 66 7.54 1.44 0.00
CA ILE A 66 6.24 2.10 -0.13
C ILE A 66 6.46 3.59 0.12
N ARG A 67 6.26 4.44 -0.90
CA ARG A 67 6.65 5.86 -0.80
C ARG A 67 5.50 6.86 -0.87
N ASP A 68 4.29 6.46 -1.26
CA ASP A 68 3.21 7.42 -1.45
C ASP A 68 1.83 6.86 -1.13
N PHE A 69 1.21 7.40 -0.08
CA PHE A 69 -0.24 7.44 0.13
C PHE A 69 -0.68 8.89 -0.02
N ARG A 70 -1.09 9.30 -1.23
CA ARG A 70 -1.65 10.65 -1.44
C ARG A 70 -3.17 10.61 -1.30
N ASN A 71 -3.81 11.74 -1.08
CA ASN A 71 -5.28 11.90 -1.14
C ASN A 71 -6.15 11.04 -0.20
N CYS A 72 -5.58 10.39 0.82
CA CYS A 72 -6.38 9.77 1.88
C CYS A 72 -6.99 10.88 2.75
N HIS A 73 -8.28 11.19 2.55
CA HIS A 73 -8.96 12.21 3.35
C HIS A 73 -9.55 11.57 4.61
N GLY A 74 -9.26 12.18 5.76
CA GLY A 74 -9.95 11.89 7.01
C GLY A 74 -11.38 12.40 6.94
N TRP A 75 -12.32 11.63 7.47
CA TRP A 75 -13.69 12.10 7.67
C TRP A 75 -13.68 13.18 8.76
N THR A 76 -13.86 14.45 8.38
CA THR A 76 -14.15 15.56 9.31
C THR A 76 -15.64 15.66 9.60
#